data_AF-A0AAW2L818-F1
#
_entry.id   AF-A0AAW2L818-F1
#
_cell.length_a   1.000
_cell.length_b   1.000
_cell.length_c   1.000
_cell.angle_alpha   90.00
_cell.angle_beta   90.00
_cell.angle_gamma   90.00
#
_symmetry.space_group_name_H-M   'P 1'
#
loop_
_entity.id
_entity.type
_entity.pdbx_description
1 polymer ?
#
loop_
_entity_poly.entity_id
_entity_poly.type
_entity_poly.pdbx_seq_one_letter_code
_entity_poly.pdbx_strand_id
1 'polypeptide(L)'
;MLLVLNLQKQREPPELPCNLIVEVDRISNLPGHIIDKILSHLSLRDAVRTSILSTKWRYKWVTLPYLVFDNQSVLVSAPDQTLVKNKLYLAAGTIPGKLPKPCVDLSFLSIRINFNDIEENLAALCLLRSCPNLQELEMLARTEDQAPSRAATNIAENFQSFPFNQLRIVKIVGVSGIQQELYFINFLLANTPVLERMTVKPGSMDGGWELVKELLRFRRASMHAEIIYLDP
;
A
#
# COMPACT_ATOMS: atom_id res chain seq x y z
N MET A 1 63.66 -0.10 40.67
CA MET A 1 64.22 0.86 39.69
C MET A 1 64.81 0.03 38.55
N LEU A 2 64.17 0.07 37.37
CA LEU A 2 64.64 -0.38 36.04
C LEU A 2 65.01 -1.88 35.90
N LEU A 3 64.23 -2.72 35.18
CA LEU A 3 64.28 -2.99 33.71
C LEU A 3 65.59 -3.72 33.31
N VAL A 4 65.69 -4.83 32.56
CA VAL A 4 65.00 -5.36 31.36
C VAL A 4 65.49 -6.85 31.18
N LEU A 5 64.78 -7.89 30.68
CA LEU A 5 64.59 -8.33 29.28
C LEU A 5 64.14 -9.82 29.33
N ASN A 6 63.02 -10.20 28.73
CA ASN A 6 62.97 -11.16 27.60
C ASN A 6 61.50 -11.49 27.25
N LEU A 7 60.95 -10.82 26.25
CA LEU A 7 59.70 -11.21 25.59
C LEU A 7 59.91 -11.12 24.08
N GLN A 8 60.66 -12.08 23.53
CA GLN A 8 60.54 -12.46 22.12
C GLN A 8 59.69 -13.73 22.05
N LYS A 9 58.37 -13.55 21.98
CA LYS A 9 57.51 -14.49 21.27
C LYS A 9 56.89 -13.69 20.14
N GLN A 10 57.51 -13.79 18.97
CA GLN A 10 57.02 -13.22 17.71
C GLN A 10 55.54 -13.63 17.56
N ARG A 11 54.63 -12.66 17.68
CA ARG A 11 53.29 -12.78 17.16
C ARG A 11 53.39 -12.34 15.71
N GLU A 12 53.33 -13.31 14.80
CA GLU A 12 53.03 -13.05 13.40
C GLU A 12 51.75 -12.20 13.32
N PRO A 13 51.69 -11.21 12.42
CA PRO A 13 50.46 -10.46 12.21
C PRO A 13 49.36 -11.46 11.77
N PRO A 14 48.12 -11.33 12.27
CA PRO A 14 47.04 -12.14 11.73
C PRO A 14 46.94 -11.83 10.24
N GLU A 15 47.08 -12.85 9.40
CA GLU A 15 46.75 -12.75 7.98
C GLU A 15 45.33 -12.17 7.90
N LEU A 16 45.24 -10.95 7.38
CA LEU A 16 43.97 -10.34 7.03
C LEU A 16 43.27 -11.34 6.10
N PRO A 17 42.03 -11.77 6.39
CA PRO A 17 41.27 -12.51 5.40
C PRO A 17 41.08 -11.59 4.20
N CYS A 18 41.81 -11.87 3.12
CA CYS A 18 41.53 -11.30 1.82
C CYS A 18 40.09 -11.64 1.46
N ASN A 19 39.34 -10.60 1.10
CA ASN A 19 38.01 -10.64 0.49
C ASN A 19 36.83 -10.80 1.46
N LEU A 20 36.59 -9.77 2.28
CA LEU A 20 35.23 -9.22 2.29
C LEU A 20 34.94 -8.79 0.85
N ILE A 21 34.37 -9.69 0.04
CA ILE A 21 33.65 -9.26 -1.15
C ILE A 21 32.52 -8.40 -0.57
N VAL A 22 32.78 -7.11 -0.42
CA VAL A 22 31.70 -6.14 -0.34
C VAL A 22 31.05 -6.28 -1.70
N GLU A 23 30.02 -7.13 -1.80
CA GLU A 23 29.21 -7.22 -3.00
C GLU A 23 28.68 -5.82 -3.23
N VAL A 24 29.37 -5.10 -4.13
CA VAL A 24 29.00 -3.75 -4.47
C VAL A 24 27.65 -3.89 -5.13
N ASP A 25 26.62 -3.32 -4.50
CA ASP A 25 25.26 -3.33 -5.03
C ASP A 25 25.21 -2.48 -6.32
N ARG A 26 25.58 -3.11 -7.44
CA ARG A 26 25.72 -2.48 -8.76
C ARG A 26 24.38 -1.94 -9.25
N ILE A 27 23.29 -2.61 -8.88
CA ILE A 27 21.93 -2.23 -9.32
C ILE A 27 21.50 -0.95 -8.58
N SER A 28 21.73 -0.85 -7.27
CA SER A 28 21.44 0.38 -6.51
C SER A 28 22.38 1.55 -6.79
N ASN A 29 23.51 1.32 -7.47
CA ASN A 29 24.45 2.37 -7.87
C ASN A 29 24.15 2.94 -9.26
N LEU A 30 23.12 2.45 -9.95
CA LEU A 30 22.65 3.02 -11.21
C LEU A 30 22.07 4.44 -10.99
N PRO A 31 22.19 5.34 -11.99
CA PRO A 31 21.51 6.63 -11.95
C PRO A 31 19.99 6.48 -11.74
N GLY A 32 19.38 7.42 -11.01
CA GLY A 32 17.96 7.37 -10.66
C GLY A 32 17.04 7.13 -11.86
N HIS A 33 17.26 7.86 -12.95
CA HIS A 33 16.46 7.74 -14.18
C HIS A 33 16.51 6.33 -14.83
N ILE A 34 17.61 5.58 -14.66
CA ILE A 34 17.72 4.20 -15.15
C ILE A 34 16.89 3.27 -14.25
N ILE A 35 16.94 3.48 -12.94
CA ILE A 35 16.13 2.73 -11.98
C ILE A 35 14.64 2.98 -12.26
N ASP A 36 14.24 4.24 -12.45
CA ASP A 36 12.85 4.60 -12.76
C ASP A 36 12.41 3.98 -14.08
N LYS A 37 13.28 3.95 -15.10
CA LYS A 37 13.02 3.26 -16.37
C LYS A 37 12.85 1.75 -16.17
N ILE A 38 13.72 1.09 -15.39
CA ILE A 38 13.58 -0.34 -15.08
C ILE A 38 12.24 -0.59 -14.42
N LEU A 39 11.89 0.18 -13.39
CA LEU A 39 10.64 0.02 -12.66
C LEU A 39 9.41 0.30 -13.54
N SER A 40 9.50 1.24 -14.48
CA SER A 40 8.41 1.53 -15.43
C SER A 40 8.13 0.38 -16.41
N HIS A 41 9.08 -0.54 -16.58
CA HIS A 41 8.92 -1.75 -17.41
C HIS A 41 8.48 -2.96 -16.59
N LEU A 42 8.41 -2.86 -15.25
CA LEU A 42 7.97 -3.93 -14.38
C LEU A 42 6.47 -3.81 -14.09
N SER A 43 5.82 -4.95 -13.87
CA SER A 43 4.53 -4.97 -13.20
C SER A 43 4.69 -4.37 -11.79
N LEU A 44 3.63 -3.79 -11.22
CA LEU A 44 3.71 -3.26 -9.85
C LEU A 44 4.18 -4.35 -8.86
N ARG A 45 3.72 -5.58 -9.04
CA ARG A 45 4.16 -6.73 -8.24
C ARG A 45 5.67 -6.88 -8.27
N ASP A 46 6.27 -6.84 -9.46
CA ASP A 46 7.70 -7.02 -9.61
C ASP A 46 8.48 -5.78 -9.15
N ALA A 47 7.94 -4.58 -9.38
CA ALA A 47 8.47 -3.35 -8.82
C ALA A 47 8.50 -3.37 -7.28
N VAL A 48 7.42 -3.79 -6.62
CA VAL A 48 7.40 -3.95 -5.15
C VAL A 48 8.36 -5.05 -4.72
N ARG A 49 8.48 -6.16 -5.46
CA ARG A 49 9.45 -7.23 -5.15
C ARG A 49 10.88 -6.73 -5.18
N THR A 50 11.23 -5.76 -6.02
CA THR A 50 12.58 -5.17 -6.00
C THR A 50 12.93 -4.55 -4.65
N SER A 51 11.95 -4.24 -3.80
CA SER A 51 12.15 -3.71 -2.44
C SER A 51 13.00 -4.59 -1.53
N ILE A 52 13.09 -5.89 -1.82
CA ILE A 52 13.89 -6.84 -1.04
C ILE A 52 15.35 -6.88 -1.51
N LEU A 53 15.67 -6.31 -2.69
CA LEU A 53 17.01 -6.35 -3.26
C LEU A 53 18.00 -5.55 -2.42
N SER A 54 17.58 -4.38 -1.91
CA SER A 54 18.36 -3.61 -0.94
C SER A 54 17.51 -2.56 -0.23
N THR A 55 18.07 -1.97 0.83
CA THR A 55 17.44 -0.83 1.54
C THR A 55 17.19 0.38 0.63
N LYS A 56 17.97 0.53 -0.45
CA LYS A 56 17.81 1.62 -1.44
C LYS A 56 16.63 1.37 -2.38
N TRP A 57 16.27 0.12 -2.66
CA TRP A 57 15.13 -0.25 -3.52
C TRP A 57 13.79 -0.28 -2.80
N ARG A 58 13.80 -0.36 -1.47
CA ARG A 58 12.61 -0.54 -0.62
C ARG A 58 11.41 0.37 -0.94
N TYR A 59 11.69 1.60 -1.36
CA TYR A 59 10.67 2.61 -1.66
C TYR A 59 10.84 3.21 -3.04
N LYS A 60 11.40 2.46 -4.00
CA LYS A 60 11.59 2.97 -5.36
C LYS A 60 10.34 2.81 -6.22
N TRP A 61 9.55 1.76 -6.02
CA TRP A 61 8.29 1.55 -6.72
C TRP A 61 7.26 2.68 -6.50
N VAL A 62 7.42 3.52 -5.46
CA VAL A 62 6.54 4.66 -5.18
C VAL A 62 6.74 5.85 -6.13
N THR A 63 7.81 5.85 -6.95
CA THR A 63 8.06 6.88 -7.97
C THR A 63 7.27 6.63 -9.25
N LEU A 64 6.54 5.52 -9.33
CA LEU A 64 5.72 5.21 -10.50
C LEU A 64 4.43 6.06 -10.49
N PRO A 65 4.05 6.67 -11.63
CA PRO A 65 2.86 7.51 -11.72
C PRO A 65 1.52 6.74 -11.78
N TYR A 66 1.58 5.41 -11.98
CA TYR A 66 0.43 4.52 -12.02
C TYR A 66 0.71 3.26 -11.20
N LEU A 67 -0.12 2.97 -10.20
CA LEU A 67 0.00 1.79 -9.34
C LEU A 67 -1.30 0.97 -9.39
N VAL A 68 -1.20 -0.31 -9.77
CA VAL A 68 -2.32 -1.27 -9.81
C VAL A 68 -2.00 -2.48 -8.92
N PHE A 69 -2.72 -2.62 -7.81
CA PHE A 69 -2.64 -3.78 -6.92
C PHE A 69 -3.82 -4.73 -7.22
N ASP A 70 -3.57 -5.89 -7.85
CA ASP A 70 -4.60 -6.88 -8.20
C ASP A 70 -4.43 -8.22 -7.45
N ASN A 71 -5.30 -9.22 -7.71
CA ASN A 71 -5.20 -10.56 -7.07
C ASN A 71 -3.88 -11.29 -7.37
N GLN A 72 -3.16 -10.91 -8.43
CA GLN A 72 -1.85 -11.48 -8.75
C GLN A 72 -0.71 -10.73 -8.03
N SER A 73 -0.97 -9.53 -7.53
CA SER A 73 -0.09 -8.78 -6.62
C SER A 73 -0.07 -9.37 -5.20
N VAL A 74 -1.13 -10.08 -4.80
CA VAL A 74 -1.20 -10.88 -3.57
C VAL A 74 -0.63 -12.27 -3.85
N LEU A 75 0.38 -12.65 -3.07
CA LEU A 75 1.11 -13.90 -3.26
C LEU A 75 0.27 -15.09 -2.78
N VAL A 76 -0.30 -15.86 -3.71
CA VAL A 76 -0.72 -17.24 -3.44
C VAL A 76 0.33 -18.20 -4.02
N SER A 77 1.00 -18.93 -3.12
CA SER A 77 1.24 -20.38 -3.26
C SER A 77 2.06 -20.91 -2.07
N ALA A 78 1.38 -21.49 -1.06
CA ALA A 78 1.80 -22.66 -0.27
C ALA A 78 0.67 -23.06 0.71
N PRO A 79 0.42 -24.36 0.95
CA PRO A 79 -0.69 -24.84 1.77
C PRO A 79 -0.46 -24.75 3.29
N ASP A 80 0.61 -24.09 3.74
CA ASP A 80 0.92 -23.93 5.16
C ASP A 80 0.32 -22.64 5.71
N GLN A 81 -0.90 -22.76 6.24
CA GLN A 81 -1.85 -21.65 6.48
C GLN A 81 -1.51 -20.72 7.66
N THR A 82 -0.34 -20.83 8.28
CA THR A 82 0.00 -20.07 9.49
C THR A 82 1.15 -19.06 9.33
N LEU A 83 1.88 -19.05 8.21
CA LEU A 83 3.04 -18.14 8.05
C LEU A 83 3.10 -17.33 6.74
N VAL A 84 2.09 -17.43 5.88
CA VAL A 84 2.14 -16.76 4.55
C VAL A 84 0.90 -15.93 4.23
N LYS A 85 0.15 -15.50 5.24
CA LYS A 85 -0.61 -14.27 5.08
C LYS A 85 0.42 -13.15 4.91
N ASN A 86 0.27 -12.33 3.87
CA ASN A 86 0.80 -10.97 3.87
C ASN A 86 2.28 -10.74 3.45
N LYS A 87 2.66 -11.16 2.23
CA LYS A 87 3.97 -10.78 1.65
C LYS A 87 4.05 -9.35 1.06
N LEU A 88 2.98 -8.54 1.09
CA LEU A 88 3.12 -7.07 0.97
C LEU A 88 3.61 -6.44 2.29
N TYR A 89 3.31 -7.09 3.41
CA TYR A 89 3.54 -6.59 4.77
C TYR A 89 4.96 -6.88 5.26
N LEU A 90 5.59 -7.96 4.76
CA LEU A 90 6.99 -8.30 5.07
C LEU A 90 8.01 -7.40 4.33
N ALA A 91 7.65 -6.73 3.24
CA ALA A 91 8.55 -5.76 2.58
C ALA A 91 8.63 -4.43 3.36
N ALA A 92 7.58 -4.07 4.09
CA ALA A 92 7.50 -2.83 4.87
C ALA A 92 7.85 -3.01 6.37
N GLY A 93 7.87 -4.24 6.89
CA GLY A 93 8.34 -4.58 8.25
C GLY A 93 7.45 -4.13 9.40
N THR A 94 6.52 -3.21 9.15
CA THR A 94 5.37 -2.76 9.92
C THR A 94 4.57 -1.87 8.95
N ILE A 95 3.29 -1.58 9.19
CA ILE A 95 2.65 -0.46 8.48
C ILE A 95 3.09 0.81 9.22
N PRO A 96 4.11 1.56 8.77
CA PRO A 96 4.31 2.89 9.33
C PRO A 96 3.04 3.69 9.01
N GLY A 97 2.58 4.56 9.92
CA GLY A 97 1.38 5.38 9.67
C GLY A 97 1.47 6.25 8.39
N LYS A 98 2.67 6.40 7.82
CA LYS A 98 2.99 6.98 6.50
C LYS A 98 4.21 6.29 5.89
N LEU A 99 4.27 6.20 4.56
CA LEU A 99 5.50 5.77 3.88
C LEU A 99 6.63 6.79 4.14
N PRO A 100 7.91 6.36 4.23
CA PRO A 100 9.03 7.26 4.50
C PRO A 100 9.27 8.33 3.43
N LYS A 101 8.72 8.12 2.23
CA LYS A 101 8.73 9.10 1.14
C LYS A 101 7.32 9.24 0.56
N PRO A 102 6.79 10.46 0.41
CA PRO A 102 5.52 10.69 -0.25
C PRO A 102 5.61 10.36 -1.74
N CYS A 103 4.59 9.69 -2.27
CA CYS A 103 4.40 9.35 -3.68
C CYS A 103 3.91 10.60 -4.43
N VAL A 104 4.79 11.57 -4.66
CA VAL A 104 4.43 12.87 -5.25
C VAL A 104 4.09 12.78 -6.74
N ASP A 105 4.61 11.79 -7.45
CA ASP A 105 4.41 11.61 -8.89
C ASP A 105 3.16 10.76 -9.21
N LEU A 106 2.51 10.20 -8.19
CA LEU A 106 1.36 9.32 -8.35
C LEU A 106 0.07 10.13 -8.50
N SER A 107 -0.54 10.10 -9.68
CA SER A 107 -1.84 10.72 -9.95
C SER A 107 -3.00 9.73 -10.02
N PHE A 108 -2.71 8.44 -10.27
CA PHE A 108 -3.71 7.37 -10.35
C PHE A 108 -3.31 6.16 -9.51
N LEU A 109 -4.24 5.66 -8.70
CA LEU A 109 -4.06 4.47 -7.87
C LEU A 109 -5.25 3.54 -8.04
N SER A 110 -4.99 2.29 -8.44
CA SER A 110 -5.96 1.21 -8.41
C SER A 110 -5.56 0.17 -7.37
N ILE A 111 -6.43 -0.12 -6.42
CA ILE A 111 -6.20 -1.10 -5.36
C ILE A 111 -7.32 -2.12 -5.28
N ARG A 112 -6.98 -3.40 -5.24
CA ARG A 112 -7.91 -4.45 -4.89
C ARG A 112 -7.82 -4.73 -3.39
N ILE A 113 -8.96 -4.67 -2.71
CA ILE A 113 -9.03 -4.69 -1.25
C ILE A 113 -10.14 -5.61 -0.77
N ASN A 114 -9.88 -6.36 0.29
CA ASN A 114 -10.91 -6.99 1.11
C ASN A 114 -11.31 -6.00 2.21
N PHE A 115 -12.50 -5.39 2.09
CA PHE A 115 -13.00 -4.43 3.07
C PHE A 115 -13.26 -5.06 4.45
N ASN A 116 -13.35 -6.38 4.57
CA ASN A 116 -13.44 -7.07 5.87
C ASN A 116 -12.08 -7.27 6.55
N ASP A 117 -10.97 -7.13 5.82
CA ASP A 117 -9.63 -7.24 6.38
C ASP A 117 -9.15 -5.87 6.88
N ILE A 118 -9.05 -5.72 8.20
CA ILE A 118 -8.61 -4.47 8.82
C ILE A 118 -7.21 -4.05 8.37
N GLU A 119 -6.30 -5.01 8.19
CA GLU A 119 -4.91 -4.74 7.81
C GLU A 119 -4.84 -4.22 6.38
N GLU A 120 -5.68 -4.73 5.47
CA GLU A 120 -5.75 -4.22 4.10
C GLU A 120 -6.33 -2.82 4.04
N ASN A 121 -7.35 -2.53 4.86
CA ASN A 121 -7.90 -1.17 4.99
C ASN A 121 -6.87 -0.19 5.54
N LEU A 122 -6.12 -0.56 6.58
CA LEU A 122 -5.06 0.27 7.13
C LEU A 122 -3.92 0.49 6.14
N ALA A 123 -3.54 -0.56 5.39
CA ALA A 123 -2.54 -0.45 4.34
C ALA A 123 -3.00 0.50 3.23
N ALA A 124 -4.24 0.38 2.76
CA ALA A 124 -4.82 1.29 1.78
C ALA A 124 -4.82 2.74 2.27
N LEU A 125 -5.24 3.00 3.53
CA LEU A 125 -5.17 4.34 4.11
C LEU A 125 -3.74 4.86 4.20
N CYS A 126 -2.78 4.03 4.59
CA CYS A 126 -1.37 4.43 4.65
C CYS A 126 -0.85 4.84 3.27
N LEU A 127 -1.19 4.07 2.23
CA LEU A 127 -0.88 4.41 0.84
C LEU A 127 -1.52 5.73 0.46
N LEU A 128 -2.83 5.88 0.67
CA LEU A 128 -3.57 7.09 0.35
C LEU A 128 -3.02 8.34 1.07
N ARG A 129 -2.66 8.23 2.36
CA ARG A 129 -2.00 9.30 3.14
C ARG A 129 -0.63 9.69 2.57
N SER A 130 0.01 8.79 1.87
CA SER A 130 1.34 8.98 1.30
C SER A 130 1.29 9.51 -0.14
N CYS A 131 0.12 9.64 -0.76
CA CYS A 131 -0.06 10.08 -2.15
C CYS A 131 -0.74 11.47 -2.21
N PRO A 132 -0.02 12.56 -1.89
CA PRO A 132 -0.63 13.90 -1.75
C PRO A 132 -1.20 14.47 -3.06
N ASN A 133 -0.70 14.01 -4.21
CA ASN A 133 -1.08 14.48 -5.54
C ASN A 133 -2.02 13.51 -6.27
N LEU A 134 -2.59 12.53 -5.55
CA LEU A 134 -3.49 11.55 -6.13
C LEU A 134 -4.77 12.23 -6.63
N GLN A 135 -5.10 12.05 -7.90
CA GLN A 135 -6.28 12.64 -8.55
C GLN A 135 -7.39 11.62 -8.78
N GLU A 136 -7.02 10.37 -9.02
CA GLU A 136 -7.95 9.28 -9.31
C GLU A 136 -7.65 8.03 -8.47
N LEU A 137 -8.68 7.53 -7.80
CA LEU A 137 -8.64 6.31 -6.98
C LEU A 137 -9.64 5.30 -7.51
N GLU A 138 -9.17 4.10 -7.87
CA GLU A 138 -10.00 2.94 -8.16
C GLU A 138 -9.83 1.88 -7.06
N MET A 139 -10.94 1.42 -6.49
CA MET A 139 -10.97 0.36 -5.48
C MET A 139 -11.79 -0.81 -5.99
N LEU A 140 -11.19 -2.01 -6.00
CA LEU A 140 -11.84 -3.24 -6.41
C LEU A 140 -12.11 -4.09 -5.16
N ALA A 141 -13.38 -4.15 -4.74
CA ALA A 141 -13.80 -4.94 -3.59
C ALA A 141 -13.63 -6.44 -3.86
N ARG A 142 -13.17 -7.18 -2.84
CA ARG A 142 -13.11 -8.65 -2.84
C ARG A 142 -14.11 -9.23 -1.86
N THR A 143 -14.84 -10.24 -2.33
CA THR A 143 -15.75 -11.05 -1.53
C THR A 143 -15.10 -12.42 -1.36
N GLU A 144 -14.30 -12.62 -0.31
CA GLU A 144 -13.82 -13.96 0.06
C GLU A 144 -14.69 -14.54 1.16
N ASP A 145 -15.20 -15.73 0.90
CA ASP A 145 -16.06 -16.51 1.77
C ASP A 145 -15.18 -17.41 2.66
N GLN A 146 -14.49 -16.87 3.69
CA GLN A 146 -13.99 -17.64 4.85
C GLN A 146 -13.68 -16.78 6.10
N ALA A 147 -14.26 -17.23 7.22
CA ALA A 147 -14.04 -16.97 8.65
C ALA A 147 -13.95 -15.52 9.16
N PRO A 148 -14.79 -15.13 10.16
CA PRO A 148 -14.72 -13.83 10.80
C PRO A 148 -13.40 -13.71 11.56
N SER A 149 -12.50 -12.88 11.04
CA SER A 149 -11.29 -12.48 11.77
C SER A 149 -11.71 -11.73 13.03
N ARG A 150 -11.19 -12.21 14.17
CA ARG A 150 -11.57 -11.79 15.52
C ARG A 150 -11.03 -10.40 15.84
N ALA A 151 -11.80 -9.75 16.72
CA ALA A 151 -11.51 -8.54 17.49
C ALA A 151 -11.76 -7.21 16.78
N ALA A 152 -13.00 -6.74 16.96
CA ALA A 152 -13.33 -5.33 17.06
C ALA A 152 -12.35 -4.63 18.02
N THR A 153 -11.31 -4.02 17.45
CA THR A 153 -10.52 -3.00 18.13
C THR A 153 -10.76 -1.72 17.35
N ASN A 154 -11.48 -0.80 18.00
CA ASN A 154 -11.83 0.56 17.59
C ASN A 154 -11.24 1.03 16.25
N ILE A 155 -11.88 0.61 15.15
CA ILE A 155 -11.54 1.01 13.78
C ILE A 155 -11.54 2.54 13.68
N ALA A 156 -12.48 3.20 14.37
CA ALA A 156 -12.68 4.66 14.31
C ALA A 156 -11.46 5.50 14.76
N GLU A 157 -10.59 4.99 15.63
CA GLU A 157 -9.44 5.77 16.16
C GLU A 157 -8.24 5.79 15.20
N ASN A 158 -8.13 4.81 14.28
CA ASN A 158 -7.03 4.72 13.33
C ASN A 158 -7.26 5.54 12.04
N PHE A 159 -8.53 5.85 11.74
CA PHE A 159 -8.93 6.77 10.69
C PHE A 159 -8.91 8.19 11.26
N GLN A 160 -7.75 8.70 11.68
CA GLN A 160 -7.58 10.15 11.80
C GLN A 160 -8.06 10.78 10.50
N SER A 161 -9.09 11.61 10.59
CA SER A 161 -9.61 12.39 9.46
C SER A 161 -8.46 13.18 8.87
N PHE A 162 -8.25 13.04 7.57
CA PHE A 162 -7.26 13.81 6.82
C PHE A 162 -7.88 14.18 5.46
N PRO A 163 -7.74 15.43 5.02
CA PRO A 163 -8.37 15.85 3.78
C PRO A 163 -7.58 15.37 2.56
N PHE A 164 -8.31 14.85 1.57
CA PHE A 164 -7.78 14.52 0.25
C PHE A 164 -7.89 15.75 -0.67
N ASN A 165 -6.85 16.59 -0.68
CA ASN A 165 -6.90 17.92 -1.32
C ASN A 165 -6.76 17.91 -2.86
N GLN A 166 -6.43 16.76 -3.46
CA GLN A 166 -6.23 16.64 -4.91
C GLN A 166 -7.10 15.55 -5.56
N LEU A 167 -7.79 14.75 -4.75
CA LEU A 167 -8.54 13.59 -5.23
C LEU A 167 -9.88 14.04 -5.82
N ARG A 168 -10.02 13.90 -7.14
CA ARG A 168 -11.17 14.40 -7.91
C ARG A 168 -12.11 13.28 -8.33
N ILE A 169 -11.56 12.09 -8.60
CA ILE A 169 -12.30 10.94 -9.11
C ILE A 169 -12.09 9.77 -8.17
N VAL A 170 -13.19 9.16 -7.72
CA VAL A 170 -13.18 7.90 -6.98
C VAL A 170 -14.08 6.91 -7.69
N LYS A 171 -13.61 5.68 -7.85
CA LYS A 171 -14.38 4.57 -8.40
C LYS A 171 -14.25 3.37 -7.48
N ILE A 172 -15.38 2.81 -7.06
CA ILE A 172 -15.41 1.59 -6.25
C ILE A 172 -16.25 0.55 -6.98
N VAL A 173 -15.67 -0.60 -7.25
CA VAL A 173 -16.28 -1.68 -8.02
C VAL A 173 -16.41 -2.93 -7.14
N GLY A 174 -17.51 -3.65 -7.28
CA GLY A 174 -17.76 -4.90 -6.57
C GLY A 174 -18.39 -4.70 -5.20
N VAL A 175 -19.00 -3.54 -4.93
CA VAL A 175 -19.62 -3.23 -3.64
C VAL A 175 -20.79 -4.18 -3.38
N SER A 176 -20.80 -4.81 -2.21
CA SER A 176 -21.83 -5.73 -1.75
C SER A 176 -22.81 -5.07 -0.77
N GLY A 177 -22.47 -3.90 -0.23
CA GLY A 177 -23.29 -3.14 0.71
C GLY A 177 -23.00 -3.45 2.18
N ILE A 178 -21.90 -4.14 2.49
CA ILE A 178 -21.49 -4.39 3.87
C ILE A 178 -21.09 -3.08 4.58
N GLN A 179 -21.19 -3.08 5.91
CA GLN A 179 -20.96 -1.89 6.73
C GLN A 179 -19.56 -1.26 6.51
N GLN A 180 -18.53 -2.07 6.28
CA GLN A 180 -17.15 -1.64 6.09
C GLN A 180 -16.95 -0.88 4.77
N GLU A 181 -17.58 -1.36 3.69
CA GLU A 181 -17.58 -0.67 2.38
C GLU A 181 -18.27 0.69 2.49
N LEU A 182 -19.46 0.71 3.08
CA LEU A 182 -20.24 1.92 3.32
C LEU A 182 -19.49 2.92 4.20
N TYR A 183 -18.82 2.44 5.25
CA TYR A 183 -17.99 3.27 6.11
C TYR A 183 -16.84 3.91 5.33
N PHE A 184 -16.15 3.14 4.48
CA PHE A 184 -15.04 3.66 3.68
C PHE A 184 -15.53 4.69 2.66
N ILE A 185 -16.67 4.44 2.01
CA ILE A 185 -17.31 5.38 1.09
C ILE A 185 -17.66 6.69 1.80
N ASN A 186 -18.34 6.60 2.95
CA ASN A 186 -18.71 7.77 3.75
C ASN A 186 -17.46 8.52 4.22
N PHE A 187 -16.41 7.80 4.64
CA PHE A 187 -15.12 8.39 5.00
C PHE A 187 -14.51 9.20 3.84
N LEU A 188 -14.46 8.64 2.63
CA LEU A 188 -13.96 9.36 1.46
C LEU A 188 -14.81 10.60 1.13
N LEU A 189 -16.14 10.47 1.13
CA LEU A 189 -17.05 11.59 0.87
C LEU A 189 -16.90 12.71 1.90
N ALA A 190 -16.71 12.37 3.18
CA ALA A 190 -16.55 13.33 4.26
C ALA A 190 -15.17 14.00 4.30
N ASN A 191 -14.15 13.40 3.67
CA ASN A 191 -12.76 13.88 3.74
C ASN A 191 -12.19 14.36 2.39
N THR A 192 -12.99 14.37 1.30
CA THR A 192 -12.51 14.78 -0.03
C THR A 192 -13.19 16.07 -0.49
N PRO A 193 -12.68 17.26 -0.13
CA PRO A 193 -13.33 18.53 -0.40
C PRO A 193 -13.36 18.93 -1.88
N VAL A 194 -12.48 18.36 -2.72
CA VAL A 194 -12.36 18.66 -4.16
C VAL A 194 -12.92 17.55 -5.04
N LEU A 195 -13.69 16.62 -4.46
CA LEU A 195 -14.27 15.50 -5.20
C LEU A 195 -15.24 16.00 -6.27
N GLU A 196 -15.05 15.57 -7.51
CA GLU A 196 -15.95 15.87 -8.63
C GLU A 196 -16.88 14.70 -8.90
N ARG A 197 -16.36 13.47 -8.83
CA ARG A 197 -17.12 12.27 -9.17
C ARG A 197 -16.76 11.09 -8.28
N MET A 198 -17.79 10.44 -7.74
CA MET A 198 -17.70 9.14 -7.10
C MET A 198 -18.57 8.14 -7.84
N THR A 199 -17.97 7.10 -8.39
CA THR A 199 -18.67 6.02 -9.07
C THR A 199 -18.70 4.79 -8.17
N VAL A 200 -19.89 4.24 -7.94
CA VAL A 200 -20.08 2.98 -7.21
C VAL A 200 -20.71 1.97 -8.16
N LYS A 201 -20.01 0.87 -8.41
CA LYS A 201 -20.53 -0.27 -9.17
C LYS A 201 -20.73 -1.46 -8.21
N PRO A 202 -21.96 -1.98 -8.05
CA PRO A 202 -22.24 -3.12 -7.20
C PRO A 202 -21.61 -4.41 -7.78
N GLY A 203 -21.33 -5.38 -6.91
CA GLY A 203 -20.83 -6.70 -7.30
C GLY A 203 -21.91 -7.72 -7.64
N SER A 204 -23.15 -7.46 -7.25
CA SER A 204 -24.32 -8.32 -7.44
C SER A 204 -25.55 -7.49 -7.83
N MET A 205 -26.54 -8.11 -8.47
CA MET A 205 -27.84 -7.46 -8.73
C MET A 205 -28.72 -7.36 -7.48
N ASP A 206 -28.41 -8.12 -6.44
CA ASP A 206 -29.21 -8.17 -5.21
C ASP A 206 -28.87 -7.01 -4.25
N GLY A 207 -29.90 -6.39 -3.66
CA GLY A 207 -29.74 -5.30 -2.68
C GLY A 207 -29.18 -3.97 -3.21
N GLY A 208 -29.16 -3.76 -4.53
CA GLY A 208 -28.58 -2.55 -5.13
C GLY A 208 -29.27 -1.24 -4.71
N TRP A 209 -30.58 -1.28 -4.52
CA TRP A 209 -31.37 -0.11 -4.12
C TRP A 209 -31.12 0.32 -2.66
N GLU A 210 -30.89 -0.64 -1.77
CA GLU A 210 -30.50 -0.40 -0.38
C GLU A 210 -29.17 0.33 -0.32
N LEU A 211 -28.19 -0.09 -1.14
CA LEU A 211 -26.91 0.59 -1.28
C LEU A 211 -27.11 2.02 -1.78
N VAL A 212 -27.92 2.24 -2.82
CA VAL A 212 -28.22 3.60 -3.34
C VAL A 212 -28.83 4.49 -2.26
N LYS A 213 -29.79 3.99 -1.46
CA LYS A 213 -30.39 4.75 -0.35
C LYS A 213 -29.35 5.20 0.67
N GLU A 214 -28.43 4.32 1.05
CA GLU A 214 -27.37 4.66 2.00
C GLU A 214 -26.39 5.67 1.42
N LEU A 215 -25.98 5.53 0.15
CA LEU A 215 -25.11 6.49 -0.53
C LEU A 215 -25.70 7.91 -0.58
N LEU A 216 -27.02 8.02 -0.78
CA LEU A 216 -27.71 9.31 -0.82
C LEU A 216 -27.78 10.01 0.54
N ARG A 217 -27.64 9.27 1.65
CA ARG A 217 -27.68 9.80 3.02
C ARG A 217 -26.34 10.39 3.48
N PHE A 218 -25.25 10.05 2.81
CA PHE A 218 -23.91 10.49 3.23
C PHE A 218 -23.68 11.98 3.00
N ARG A 219 -23.09 12.62 4.01
CA ARG A 219 -22.65 14.01 3.91
C ARG A 219 -21.42 14.08 3.00
N ARG A 220 -21.37 15.10 2.14
CA ARG A 220 -20.25 15.35 1.23
C ARG A 220 -19.48 16.58 1.69
N ALA A 221 -18.15 16.49 1.71
CA ALA A 221 -17.28 17.65 1.91
C ALA A 221 -17.24 18.56 0.67
N SER A 222 -17.27 17.95 -0.53
CA SER A 222 -17.40 18.66 -1.80
C SER A 222 -18.87 18.92 -2.14
N MET A 223 -19.20 20.17 -2.42
CA MET A 223 -20.53 20.57 -2.93
C MET A 223 -20.75 20.22 -4.40
N HIS A 224 -19.69 19.95 -5.15
CA HIS A 224 -19.74 19.63 -6.58
C HIS A 224 -19.63 18.12 -6.86
N ALA A 225 -19.51 17.30 -5.81
CA ALA A 225 -19.36 15.86 -5.97
C ALA A 225 -20.64 15.22 -6.51
N GLU A 226 -20.55 14.62 -7.69
CA GLU A 226 -21.57 13.75 -8.26
C GLU A 226 -21.36 12.31 -7.77
N ILE A 227 -22.43 11.65 -7.31
CA ILE A 227 -22.41 10.22 -7.02
C ILE A 227 -23.12 9.51 -8.17
N ILE A 228 -22.39 8.67 -8.89
CA ILE A 228 -22.88 7.86 -10.00
C ILE A 228 -22.95 6.41 -9.53
N TYR A 229 -24.16 5.86 -9.57
CA TYR A 229 -24.37 4.43 -9.39
C TYR A 229 -24.44 3.78 -10.78
N LEU A 230 -23.60 2.79 -11.03
CA LEU A 230 -23.66 2.01 -12.27
C LEU A 230 -24.45 0.73 -12.00
N ASP A 231 -25.42 0.43 -12.84
CA ASP A 231 -26.09 -0.86 -12.78
C ASP A 231 -25.08 -2.00 -13.02
N PRO A 232 -25.25 -3.16 -12.35
CA PRO A 232 -24.32 -4.31 -12.42
C PRO A 232 -24.02 -4.78 -13.85
#